data_AF-A0A2A4VQQ7-F1
#
_entry.id   AF-A0A2A4VQQ7-F1
#
_cell.length_a   1.000
_cell.length_b   1.000
_cell.length_c   1.000
_cell.angle_alpha   90.00
_cell.angle_beta   90.00
_cell.angle_gamma   90.00
#
_symmetry.space_group_name_H-M   'P 1'
#
loop_
_entity.id
_entity.type
_entity.pdbx_description
1 polymer ?
#
loop_
_entity_poly.entity_id
_entity_poly.type
_entity_poly.pdbx_seq_one_letter_code
_entity_poly.pdbx_strand_id
1 'polypeptide(L)'
;MIVEPDNPSASGPASEAGAAHPSPADSPAAPALAALQAESLSLIGGQVTWVDADAAPVILSDLNVLLDDVQLQRPISVRISGQLSGDAFELDAHVGPVGDIAAVNVLTLPLQGHMKADHVQLQPFSHLINDWPEQLGDIRDATVGLSMQLEQHPNGVRLGEGELHLKAAHDLGLNWKVQMPDADQLNINYLTLTVDGKSLLDAKGNVEKLSANPVF
;
A
#
# COMPACT_ATOMS: atom_id res chain seq x y z
N MET A 1 -19.10 42.28 -86.02
CA MET A 1 -20.01 41.29 -85.40
C MET A 1 -19.18 40.50 -84.41
N ILE A 2 -19.50 40.58 -83.11
CA ILE A 2 -18.95 39.77 -82.01
C ILE A 2 -17.44 39.98 -81.67
N VAL A 3 -17.22 40.79 -80.62
CA VAL A 3 -16.22 40.65 -79.51
C VAL A 3 -14.70 40.81 -79.76
N GLU A 4 -14.18 41.95 -79.28
CA GLU A 4 -12.91 42.16 -78.55
C GLU A 4 -13.18 42.12 -77.02
N PRO A 5 -12.19 42.15 -76.09
CA PRO A 5 -10.72 42.26 -76.21
C PRO A 5 -10.04 40.97 -75.64
N ASP A 6 -8.97 40.86 -74.81
CA ASP A 6 -8.08 41.80 -74.10
C ASP A 6 -6.75 41.13 -73.66
N ASN A 7 -5.70 41.92 -73.41
CA ASN A 7 -4.37 41.55 -72.86
C ASN A 7 -3.57 42.86 -72.59
N PRO A 8 -2.99 43.14 -71.38
CA PRO A 8 -1.70 42.55 -71.01
C PRO A 8 -1.40 42.44 -69.49
N SER A 9 -0.12 42.19 -69.16
CA SER A 9 0.45 41.92 -67.83
C SER A 9 0.71 43.17 -66.95
N ALA A 10 0.90 42.93 -65.65
CA ALA A 10 1.58 43.84 -64.70
C ALA A 10 2.51 43.05 -63.75
N SER A 11 3.42 43.71 -63.03
CA SER A 11 4.51 43.08 -62.25
C SER A 11 4.76 43.77 -60.90
N GLY A 12 5.16 43.02 -59.86
CA GLY A 12 5.59 43.58 -58.56
C GLY A 12 5.94 42.51 -57.49
N PRO A 13 6.92 42.72 -56.57
CA PRO A 13 7.48 41.63 -55.76
C PRO A 13 7.52 41.80 -54.21
N ALA A 14 7.52 40.66 -53.50
CA ALA A 14 8.12 40.41 -52.17
C ALA A 14 8.33 38.87 -52.06
N SER A 15 9.39 38.28 -51.47
CA SER A 15 9.87 38.35 -50.08
C SER A 15 8.81 37.93 -49.05
N GLU A 16 9.06 37.04 -48.08
CA GLU A 16 10.34 36.52 -47.54
C GLU A 16 10.34 34.98 -47.37
N ALA A 17 11.46 34.42 -46.88
CA ALA A 17 11.57 33.01 -46.53
C ALA A 17 10.95 32.71 -45.16
N GLY A 18 10.19 31.62 -45.07
CA GLY A 18 9.68 31.07 -43.81
C GLY A 18 9.71 29.55 -43.85
N ALA A 19 10.69 28.93 -43.19
CA ALA A 19 10.75 27.49 -43.07
C ALA A 19 9.59 27.01 -42.19
N ALA A 20 8.62 26.32 -42.79
CA ALA A 20 7.53 25.67 -42.06
C ALA A 20 8.11 24.49 -41.25
N HIS A 21 8.57 24.77 -40.03
CA HIS A 21 8.81 23.73 -39.03
C HIS A 21 7.51 22.92 -38.89
N PRO A 22 7.55 21.58 -39.02
CA PRO A 22 6.44 20.78 -38.56
C PRO A 22 6.35 20.99 -37.04
N SER A 23 5.34 21.73 -36.59
CA SER A 23 5.04 21.80 -35.17
C SER A 23 4.87 20.36 -34.69
N PRO A 24 5.54 19.92 -33.62
CA PRO A 24 5.22 18.64 -33.03
C PRO A 24 3.73 18.69 -32.68
N ALA A 25 2.94 17.82 -33.29
CA ALA A 25 1.60 17.59 -32.81
C ALA A 25 1.76 17.06 -31.39
N ASP A 26 1.11 17.69 -30.41
CA ASP A 26 1.08 17.20 -29.04
C ASP A 26 0.65 15.75 -29.07
N SER A 27 1.61 14.85 -28.86
CA SER A 27 1.33 13.44 -28.71
C SER A 27 0.67 13.33 -27.36
N PRO A 28 -0.64 12.99 -27.27
CA PRO A 28 -1.22 12.74 -25.98
C PRO A 28 -0.43 11.60 -25.37
N ALA A 29 0.26 11.88 -24.26
CA ALA A 29 0.98 10.87 -23.51
C ALA A 29 -0.05 10.00 -22.78
N ALA A 30 -0.76 9.18 -23.56
CA ALA A 30 -1.64 8.13 -23.07
C ALA A 30 -0.80 7.31 -22.08
N PRO A 31 -1.14 7.30 -20.78
CA PRO A 31 -0.24 6.74 -19.79
C PRO A 31 -0.03 5.26 -20.08
N ALA A 32 1.22 4.81 -20.18
CA ALA A 32 1.51 3.39 -20.41
C ALA A 32 0.90 2.48 -19.32
N LEU A 33 0.59 3.06 -18.15
CA LEU A 33 -0.10 2.43 -17.02
C LEU A 33 -1.63 2.34 -17.21
N ALA A 34 -2.26 3.23 -17.99
CA ALA A 34 -3.71 3.22 -18.22
C ALA A 34 -4.18 2.07 -19.14
N ALA A 35 -3.25 1.48 -19.90
CA ALA A 35 -3.47 0.31 -20.74
C ALA A 35 -2.92 -0.99 -20.12
N LEU A 36 -2.48 -0.96 -18.85
CA LEU A 36 -1.87 -2.11 -18.19
C LEU A 36 -2.97 -3.08 -17.71
N GLN A 37 -3.33 -4.00 -18.61
CA GLN A 37 -4.26 -5.10 -18.35
C GLN A 37 -3.51 -6.44 -18.46
N ALA A 38 -3.60 -7.27 -17.43
CA ALA A 38 -3.07 -8.64 -17.42
C ALA A 38 -4.00 -9.56 -16.62
N GLU A 39 -4.22 -10.79 -17.08
CA GLU A 39 -5.05 -11.77 -16.37
C GLU A 39 -4.42 -12.18 -15.03
N SER A 40 -3.09 -12.37 -15.03
CA SER A 40 -2.29 -12.57 -13.84
C SER A 40 -0.84 -12.09 -14.06
N LEU A 41 -0.19 -11.62 -13.00
CA LEU A 41 1.24 -11.31 -12.94
C LEU A 41 1.82 -11.96 -11.68
N SER A 42 2.91 -12.74 -11.83
CA SER A 42 3.49 -13.49 -10.73
C SER A 42 5.02 -13.39 -10.63
N LEU A 43 5.51 -13.51 -9.40
CA LEU A 43 6.90 -13.66 -9.00
C LEU A 43 6.91 -14.82 -8.00
N ILE A 44 7.81 -15.79 -8.18
CA ILE A 44 7.81 -17.05 -7.40
C ILE A 44 9.24 -17.30 -6.89
N GLY A 45 9.38 -17.69 -5.63
CA GLY A 45 10.69 -18.03 -5.04
C GLY A 45 11.70 -16.87 -5.00
N GLY A 46 11.22 -15.63 -4.90
CA GLY A 46 12.06 -14.44 -4.83
C GLY A 46 12.83 -14.33 -3.52
N GLN A 47 13.83 -13.45 -3.50
CA GLN A 47 14.56 -13.09 -2.30
C GLN A 47 14.82 -11.58 -2.27
N VAL A 48 14.62 -10.97 -1.10
CA VAL A 48 14.99 -9.59 -0.79
C VAL A 48 15.80 -9.62 0.50
N THR A 49 17.02 -9.07 0.47
CA THR A 49 17.86 -8.92 1.66
C THR A 49 17.93 -7.46 2.01
N TRP A 50 17.32 -7.07 3.14
CA TRP A 50 17.48 -5.74 3.71
C TRP A 50 18.79 -5.71 4.51
N VAL A 51 19.60 -4.69 4.28
CA VAL A 51 20.85 -4.44 5.01
C VAL A 51 20.83 -2.98 5.46
N ASP A 52 20.88 -2.76 6.77
CA ASP A 52 21.11 -1.46 7.38
C ASP A 52 22.48 -1.47 8.10
N ALA A 53 23.10 -0.30 8.26
CA ALA A 53 24.55 -0.10 8.31
C ALA A 53 25.34 -1.11 9.18
N ASP A 54 25.10 -1.13 10.49
CA ASP A 54 25.74 -2.03 11.46
C ASP A 54 24.78 -3.17 11.91
N ALA A 55 23.65 -3.34 11.24
CA ALA A 55 22.60 -4.28 11.61
C ALA A 55 22.80 -5.68 11.01
N ALA A 56 22.17 -6.69 11.63
CA ALA A 56 22.05 -8.01 11.03
C ALA A 56 21.13 -7.94 9.79
N PRO A 57 21.50 -8.52 8.63
CA PRO A 57 20.63 -8.54 7.45
C PRO A 57 19.30 -9.24 7.72
N VAL A 58 18.19 -8.59 7.39
CA VAL A 58 16.85 -9.20 7.39
C VAL A 58 16.62 -9.83 6.03
N ILE A 59 16.40 -11.14 5.99
CA ILE A 59 16.20 -11.89 4.75
C ILE A 59 14.72 -12.21 4.60
N LEU A 60 14.12 -11.70 3.52
CA LEU A 60 12.84 -12.17 3.00
C LEU A 60 13.13 -13.19 1.89
N SER A 61 12.89 -14.48 2.15
CA SER A 61 13.10 -15.56 1.18
C SER A 61 11.80 -16.22 0.73
N ASP A 62 11.88 -16.99 -0.35
CA ASP A 62 10.77 -17.73 -0.94
C ASP A 62 9.56 -16.84 -1.25
N LEU A 63 9.84 -15.57 -1.56
CA LEU A 63 8.84 -14.54 -1.79
C LEU A 63 8.03 -14.90 -3.03
N ASN A 64 6.75 -15.14 -2.83
CA ASN A 64 5.76 -15.31 -3.88
C ASN A 64 4.87 -14.07 -3.88
N VAL A 65 4.71 -13.46 -5.05
CA VAL A 65 3.74 -12.38 -5.28
C VAL A 65 2.87 -12.83 -6.45
N LEU A 66 1.56 -12.75 -6.26
CA LEU A 66 0.57 -13.09 -7.27
C LEU A 66 -0.47 -11.97 -7.33
N LEU A 67 -0.61 -11.40 -8.52
CA LEU A 67 -1.54 -10.32 -8.82
C LEU A 67 -2.51 -10.84 -9.88
N ASP A 68 -3.74 -11.15 -9.50
CA ASP A 68 -4.78 -11.70 -10.37
C ASP A 68 -5.82 -10.62 -10.72
N ASP A 69 -6.41 -10.70 -11.91
CA ASP A 69 -7.40 -9.74 -12.43
C ASP A 69 -6.84 -8.30 -12.54
N VAL A 70 -5.57 -8.14 -12.94
CA VAL A 70 -4.84 -6.86 -13.03
C VAL A 70 -5.47 -5.94 -14.09
N GLN A 71 -6.38 -5.08 -13.64
CA GLN A 71 -7.05 -4.04 -14.43
C GLN A 71 -7.56 -2.94 -13.49
N LEU A 72 -8.02 -1.81 -14.06
CA LEU A 72 -8.44 -0.67 -13.25
C LEU A 72 -9.94 -0.68 -12.89
N GLN A 73 -10.75 -1.41 -13.66
CA GLN A 73 -12.22 -1.38 -13.61
C GLN A 73 -12.86 -2.42 -12.66
N ARG A 74 -12.06 -3.33 -12.09
CA ARG A 74 -12.46 -4.28 -11.03
C ARG A 74 -11.42 -4.23 -9.90
N PRO A 75 -11.72 -4.75 -8.70
CA PRO A 75 -10.70 -4.96 -7.68
C PRO A 75 -9.63 -5.94 -8.20
N ILE A 76 -8.36 -5.60 -8.00
CA ILE A 76 -7.22 -6.48 -8.25
C ILE A 76 -7.03 -7.37 -7.02
N SER A 77 -6.80 -8.66 -7.23
CA SER A 77 -6.48 -9.58 -6.13
C SER A 77 -4.98 -9.70 -5.97
N VAL A 78 -4.47 -9.40 -4.79
CA VAL A 78 -3.05 -9.38 -4.41
C VAL A 78 -2.83 -10.48 -3.39
N ARG A 79 -1.86 -11.35 -3.63
CA ARG A 79 -1.45 -12.39 -2.68
C ARG A 79 0.07 -12.39 -2.56
N ILE A 80 0.58 -12.26 -1.34
CA ILE A 80 2.01 -12.24 -1.04
C ILE A 80 2.28 -13.24 0.08
N SER A 81 3.27 -14.11 -0.10
CA SER A 81 3.73 -15.01 0.96
C SER A 81 5.23 -15.24 0.87
N GLY A 82 5.83 -15.75 1.94
CA GLY A 82 7.25 -16.11 1.97
C GLY A 82 7.71 -16.39 3.40
N GLN A 83 9.03 -16.36 3.59
CA GLN A 83 9.68 -16.51 4.89
C GLN A 83 10.43 -15.23 5.26
N LEU A 84 10.15 -14.69 6.45
CA LEU A 84 10.82 -13.53 7.02
C LEU A 84 11.81 -14.02 8.08
N SER A 85 13.10 -14.01 7.74
CA SER A 85 14.20 -14.62 8.52
C SER A 85 14.05 -16.13 8.81
N GLY A 86 13.13 -16.81 8.12
CA GLY A 86 12.76 -18.21 8.32
C GLY A 86 11.30 -18.41 8.78
N ASP A 87 10.65 -17.35 9.26
CA ASP A 87 9.28 -17.43 9.79
C ASP A 87 8.25 -17.12 8.70
N ALA A 88 7.27 -18.01 8.51
CA ALA A 88 6.28 -17.88 7.43
C ALA A 88 5.31 -16.71 7.66
N PHE A 89 5.02 -15.98 6.57
CA PHE A 89 3.97 -14.95 6.54
C PHE A 89 3.14 -15.02 5.26
N GLU A 90 1.90 -14.54 5.34
CA GLU A 90 0.91 -14.48 4.26
C GLU A 90 0.18 -13.12 4.32
N LEU A 91 -0.14 -12.56 3.16
CA LEU A 91 -0.92 -11.34 2.96
C LEU A 91 -1.82 -11.53 1.73
N ASP A 92 -3.13 -11.59 1.94
CA ASP A 92 -4.15 -11.56 0.88
C ASP A 92 -4.84 -10.19 0.90
N ALA A 93 -5.07 -9.58 -0.26
CA ALA A 93 -5.83 -8.34 -0.36
C ALA A 93 -6.58 -8.18 -1.68
N HIS A 94 -7.74 -7.51 -1.65
CA HIS A 94 -8.45 -7.01 -2.81
C HIS A 94 -8.39 -5.48 -2.81
N VAL A 95 -7.90 -4.90 -3.90
CA VAL A 95 -7.65 -3.45 -4.01
C VAL A 95 -8.41 -2.86 -5.21
N GLY A 96 -9.25 -1.87 -4.96
CA GLY A 96 -9.98 -1.15 -6.01
C GLY A 96 -11.47 -1.50 -6.12
N PRO A 97 -12.14 -1.17 -7.25
CA PRO A 97 -11.56 -0.69 -8.50
C PRO A 97 -10.80 0.64 -8.36
N VAL A 98 -9.76 0.78 -9.18
CA VAL A 98 -8.88 1.97 -9.21
C VAL A 98 -9.46 3.08 -10.09
N GLY A 99 -10.19 2.72 -11.15
CA GLY A 99 -10.83 3.66 -12.06
C GLY A 99 -9.81 4.42 -12.93
N ASP A 100 -9.80 5.75 -12.83
CA ASP A 100 -8.78 6.59 -13.46
C ASP A 100 -7.62 6.82 -12.48
N ILE A 101 -6.42 6.36 -12.86
CA ILE A 101 -5.18 6.53 -12.08
C ILE A 101 -4.92 8.00 -11.72
N ALA A 102 -5.27 8.94 -12.60
CA ALA A 102 -5.08 10.37 -12.36
C ALA A 102 -6.05 10.97 -11.32
N ALA A 103 -7.11 10.25 -10.95
CA ALA A 103 -8.15 10.66 -10.01
C ALA A 103 -8.20 9.80 -8.73
N VAL A 104 -7.22 8.91 -8.50
CA VAL A 104 -7.20 8.00 -7.34
C VAL A 104 -7.09 8.78 -6.03
N ASN A 105 -8.15 8.68 -5.21
CA ASN A 105 -8.12 9.12 -3.81
C ASN A 105 -7.83 7.92 -2.90
N VAL A 106 -6.62 7.85 -2.34
CA VAL A 106 -6.18 6.79 -1.42
C VAL A 106 -7.07 6.71 -0.17
N LEU A 107 -7.72 7.81 0.24
CA LEU A 107 -8.62 7.84 1.40
C LEU A 107 -9.97 7.15 1.15
N THR A 108 -10.33 6.88 -0.12
CA THR A 108 -11.60 6.23 -0.51
C THR A 108 -11.41 5.07 -1.50
N LEU A 109 -10.17 4.71 -1.81
CA LEU A 109 -9.86 3.52 -2.63
C LEU A 109 -10.29 2.28 -1.85
N PRO A 110 -11.18 1.42 -2.38
CA PRO A 110 -11.65 0.28 -1.61
C PRO A 110 -10.51 -0.73 -1.38
N LEU A 111 -10.45 -1.26 -0.17
CA LEU A 111 -9.47 -2.24 0.27
C LEU A 111 -10.18 -3.28 1.15
N GLN A 112 -9.87 -4.54 0.95
CA GLN A 112 -10.07 -5.59 1.94
C GLN A 112 -8.77 -6.37 2.00
N GLY A 113 -8.23 -6.63 3.19
CA GLY A 113 -6.95 -7.32 3.34
C GLY A 113 -6.88 -8.14 4.62
N HIS A 114 -6.13 -9.22 4.56
CA HIS A 114 -5.82 -10.13 5.65
C HIS A 114 -4.31 -10.38 5.66
N MET A 115 -3.67 -10.20 6.82
CA MET A 115 -2.24 -10.51 7.02
C MET A 115 -2.08 -11.47 8.19
N LYS A 116 -1.23 -12.49 8.02
CA LYS A 116 -0.90 -13.47 9.05
C LYS A 116 0.59 -13.78 9.07
N ALA A 117 1.17 -13.85 10.26
CA ALA A 117 2.50 -14.38 10.52
C ALA A 117 2.53 -14.96 11.93
N ASP A 118 2.79 -16.26 12.10
CA ASP A 118 2.53 -16.94 13.39
C ASP A 118 3.66 -16.81 14.43
N HIS A 119 4.90 -16.54 14.00
CA HIS A 119 6.08 -16.76 14.85
C HIS A 119 7.30 -15.89 14.50
N VAL A 120 7.13 -14.63 14.10
CA VAL A 120 8.26 -13.79 13.66
C VAL A 120 9.25 -13.55 14.81
N GLN A 121 10.47 -14.07 14.70
CA GLN A 121 11.56 -13.82 15.65
C GLN A 121 11.96 -12.33 15.65
N LEU A 122 12.01 -11.70 16.82
CA LEU A 122 12.35 -10.26 16.93
C LEU A 122 13.85 -9.94 16.83
N GLN A 123 14.74 -10.92 17.02
CA GLN A 123 16.20 -10.72 17.01
C GLN A 123 16.72 -9.91 15.80
N PRO A 124 16.34 -10.20 14.53
CA PRO A 124 16.82 -9.45 13.37
C PRO A 124 16.40 -7.98 13.39
N PHE A 125 15.25 -7.68 14.00
CA PHE A 125 14.61 -6.36 14.07
C PHE A 125 15.02 -5.54 15.30
N SER A 126 15.90 -6.07 16.16
CA SER A 126 16.34 -5.41 17.40
C SER A 126 16.90 -3.99 17.19
N HIS A 127 17.50 -3.71 16.02
CA HIS A 127 17.98 -2.36 15.65
C HIS A 127 16.84 -1.34 15.38
N LEU A 128 15.62 -1.80 15.11
CA LEU A 128 14.42 -0.97 14.93
C LEU A 128 13.65 -0.79 16.24
N ILE A 129 13.89 -1.66 17.23
CA ILE A 129 13.15 -1.75 18.50
C ILE A 129 13.98 -1.10 19.60
N ASN A 130 13.95 0.23 19.63
CA ASN A 130 14.57 1.03 20.69
C ASN A 130 13.90 0.77 22.05
N ASP A 131 14.66 0.92 23.13
CA ASP A 131 14.19 0.86 24.53
C ASP A 131 13.38 -0.40 24.88
N TRP A 132 13.82 -1.57 24.40
CA TRP A 132 13.22 -2.87 24.73
C TRP A 132 13.12 -3.08 26.26
N PRO A 133 11.92 -3.28 26.83
CA PRO A 133 11.74 -3.35 28.28
C PRO A 133 12.42 -4.57 28.92
N GLU A 134 13.25 -4.34 29.95
CA GLU A 134 13.92 -5.39 30.72
C GLU A 134 12.95 -6.46 31.27
N GLN A 135 11.69 -6.08 31.55
CA GLN A 135 10.64 -6.96 32.04
C GLN A 135 10.25 -8.04 31.02
N LEU A 136 10.54 -7.85 29.73
CA LEU A 136 10.28 -8.82 28.67
C LEU A 136 11.46 -9.76 28.42
N GLY A 137 12.57 -9.63 29.15
CA GLY A 137 13.75 -10.49 29.02
C GLY A 137 14.63 -10.11 27.82
N ASP A 138 15.39 -11.07 27.29
CA ASP A 138 16.21 -10.86 26.09
C ASP A 138 15.31 -10.88 24.83
N ILE A 139 15.36 -9.82 24.02
CA ILE A 139 14.69 -9.72 22.72
C ILE A 139 15.07 -10.86 21.75
N ARG A 140 16.22 -11.51 21.99
CA ARG A 140 16.69 -12.67 21.23
C ARG A 140 15.84 -13.93 21.43
N ASP A 141 15.17 -14.05 22.57
CA ASP A 141 14.24 -15.15 22.86
C ASP A 141 12.78 -14.80 22.49
N ALA A 142 12.53 -13.56 22.02
CA ALA A 142 11.19 -13.03 21.79
C ALA A 142 10.68 -13.24 20.36
N THR A 143 9.40 -13.60 20.21
CA THR A 143 8.73 -13.80 18.92
C THR A 143 7.32 -13.18 18.90
N VAL A 144 6.89 -12.72 17.72
CA VAL A 144 5.57 -12.10 17.50
C VAL A 144 4.72 -12.92 16.54
N GLY A 145 3.55 -13.34 17.02
CA GLY A 145 2.42 -13.72 16.17
C GLY A 145 1.56 -12.49 15.86
N LEU A 146 1.08 -12.37 14.62
CA LEU A 146 0.15 -11.34 14.15
C LEU A 146 -0.87 -11.98 13.22
N SER A 147 -2.15 -11.70 13.46
CA SER A 147 -3.26 -11.98 12.54
C SER A 147 -4.15 -10.75 12.50
N MET A 148 -4.34 -10.14 11.33
CA MET A 148 -5.17 -8.94 11.19
C MET A 148 -5.98 -8.92 9.90
N GLN A 149 -7.16 -8.31 9.97
CA GLN A 149 -8.02 -7.95 8.85
C GLN A 149 -8.18 -6.42 8.82
N LEU A 150 -8.10 -5.84 7.62
CA LEU A 150 -8.22 -4.41 7.35
C LEU A 150 -9.17 -4.18 6.18
N GLU A 151 -10.18 -3.33 6.37
CA GLU A 151 -11.11 -2.92 5.33
C GLU A 151 -11.13 -1.40 5.19
N GLN A 152 -11.18 -0.89 3.96
CA GLN A 152 -11.54 0.49 3.64
C GLN A 152 -12.66 0.47 2.62
N HIS A 153 -13.77 1.13 2.94
CA HIS A 153 -14.96 1.21 2.09
C HIS A 153 -14.85 2.38 1.08
N PRO A 154 -15.63 2.35 -0.03
CA PRO A 154 -15.68 3.44 -1.01
C PRO A 154 -16.09 4.81 -0.45
N ASN A 155 -16.67 4.85 0.76
CA ASN A 155 -17.04 6.08 1.47
C ASN A 155 -15.98 6.59 2.46
N GLY A 156 -14.81 5.95 2.51
CA GLY A 156 -13.69 6.31 3.39
C GLY A 156 -13.75 5.75 4.81
N VAL A 157 -14.82 5.04 5.19
CA VAL A 157 -14.88 4.31 6.46
C VAL A 157 -13.86 3.18 6.44
N ARG A 158 -13.11 3.02 7.53
CA ARG A 158 -12.16 1.91 7.73
C ARG A 158 -12.62 1.02 8.86
N LEU A 159 -12.33 -0.28 8.76
CA LEU A 159 -12.50 -1.26 9.83
C LEU A 159 -11.18 -2.01 9.99
N GLY A 160 -10.79 -2.30 11.23
CA GLY A 160 -9.60 -3.09 11.53
C GLY A 160 -9.85 -4.00 12.71
N GLU A 161 -9.54 -5.28 12.56
CA GLU A 161 -9.57 -6.24 13.66
C GLU A 161 -8.40 -7.20 13.61
N GLY A 162 -8.02 -7.75 14.75
CA GLY A 162 -6.89 -8.66 14.82
C GLY A 162 -6.44 -9.00 16.22
N GLU A 163 -5.43 -9.87 16.25
CA GLU A 163 -4.73 -10.35 17.41
C GLU A 163 -3.21 -10.24 17.19
N LEU A 164 -2.49 -9.84 18.23
CA LEU A 164 -1.04 -9.82 18.30
C LEU A 164 -0.61 -10.56 19.57
N HIS A 165 0.30 -11.51 19.41
CA HIS A 165 0.85 -12.30 20.49
C HIS A 165 2.35 -12.06 20.57
N LEU A 166 2.81 -11.38 21.62
CA LEU A 166 4.24 -11.30 21.91
C LEU A 166 4.57 -12.39 22.92
N LYS A 167 5.39 -13.35 22.50
CA LYS A 167 6.01 -14.33 23.38
C LYS A 167 7.40 -13.84 23.77
N ALA A 168 7.63 -13.64 25.07
CA ALA A 168 8.90 -13.19 25.62
C ALA A 168 9.08 -13.79 27.03
N ALA A 169 9.72 -13.09 27.98
CA ALA A 169 9.72 -13.51 29.40
C ALA A 169 8.31 -13.54 30.03
N HIS A 170 7.37 -12.80 29.44
CA HIS A 170 5.93 -12.89 29.68
C HIS A 170 5.20 -13.12 28.35
N ASP A 171 4.06 -13.82 28.39
CA ASP A 171 3.18 -13.97 27.22
C ASP A 171 2.19 -12.79 27.19
N LEU A 172 2.33 -11.87 26.23
CA LEU A 172 1.38 -10.76 26.01
C LEU A 172 0.41 -11.11 24.87
N GLY A 173 -0.88 -10.84 25.06
CA GLY A 173 -1.89 -10.94 24.00
C GLY A 173 -2.68 -9.65 23.85
N LEU A 174 -2.61 -9.01 22.70
CA LEU A 174 -3.41 -7.83 22.34
C LEU A 174 -4.47 -8.24 21.33
N ASN A 175 -5.75 -7.94 21.58
CA ASN A 175 -6.85 -8.17 20.63
C ASN A 175 -7.57 -6.84 20.39
N TRP A 176 -7.93 -6.53 19.16
CA TRP A 176 -8.67 -5.30 18.83
C TRP A 176 -9.78 -5.53 17.81
N LYS A 177 -10.84 -4.74 17.92
CA LYS A 177 -11.75 -4.43 16.82
C LYS A 177 -12.09 -2.94 16.85
N VAL A 178 -11.71 -2.24 15.79
CA VAL A 178 -11.87 -0.80 15.65
C VAL A 178 -12.53 -0.43 14.32
N GLN A 179 -13.13 0.76 14.29
CA GLN A 179 -13.67 1.38 13.10
C GLN A 179 -13.24 2.85 13.09
N MET A 180 -12.78 3.36 11.95
CA MET A 180 -12.60 4.80 11.72
C MET A 180 -13.71 5.28 10.79
N PRO A 181 -14.71 6.04 11.26
CA PRO A 181 -15.74 6.62 10.39
C PRO A 181 -15.19 7.62 9.37
N ASP A 182 -14.13 8.32 9.74
CA ASP A 182 -13.41 9.32 8.94
C ASP A 182 -11.92 9.36 9.38
N ALA A 183 -11.17 10.41 9.06
CA ALA A 183 -9.76 10.55 9.44
C ALA A 183 -9.53 10.99 10.89
N ASP A 184 -10.53 11.61 11.53
CA ASP A 184 -10.42 12.30 12.81
C ASP A 184 -11.03 11.48 13.98
N GLN A 185 -11.75 10.39 13.67
CA GLN A 185 -12.46 9.55 14.64
C GLN A 185 -12.00 8.08 14.63
N LEU A 186 -11.81 7.50 15.81
CA LEU A 186 -11.58 6.06 16.04
C LEU A 186 -12.58 5.52 17.07
N ASN A 187 -13.49 4.66 16.62
CA ASN A 187 -14.39 3.90 17.48
C ASN A 187 -13.74 2.57 17.83
N ILE A 188 -13.40 2.38 19.10
CA ILE A 188 -12.88 1.13 19.65
C ILE A 188 -14.06 0.29 20.12
N ASN A 189 -14.38 -0.79 19.39
CA ASN A 189 -15.47 -1.70 19.75
C ASN A 189 -15.06 -2.62 20.91
N TYR A 190 -13.81 -3.11 20.84
CA TYR A 190 -13.04 -3.64 21.96
C TYR A 190 -11.53 -3.46 21.68
N LEU A 191 -10.76 -3.33 22.75
CA LEU A 191 -9.31 -3.46 22.78
C LEU A 191 -8.95 -4.13 24.09
N THR A 192 -8.37 -5.32 24.06
CA THR A 192 -8.02 -6.08 25.27
C THR A 192 -6.53 -6.43 25.29
N LEU A 193 -5.94 -6.36 26.49
CA LEU A 193 -4.56 -6.77 26.75
C LEU A 193 -4.56 -7.86 27.83
N THR A 194 -3.92 -8.99 27.52
CA THR A 194 -3.61 -10.04 28.48
C THR A 194 -2.11 -10.12 28.75
N VAL A 195 -1.75 -10.53 29.97
CA VAL A 195 -0.38 -10.83 30.40
C VAL A 195 -0.40 -12.16 31.15
N ASP A 196 0.39 -13.14 30.71
CA ASP A 196 0.40 -14.52 31.21
C ASP A 196 -1.02 -15.13 31.28
N GLY A 197 -1.82 -14.89 30.23
CA GLY A 197 -3.22 -15.32 30.12
C GLY A 197 -4.24 -14.58 31.00
N LYS A 198 -3.82 -13.59 31.80
CA LYS A 198 -4.72 -12.79 32.65
C LYS A 198 -5.07 -11.48 31.94
N SER A 199 -6.36 -11.12 31.88
CA SER A 199 -6.76 -9.79 31.39
C SER A 199 -6.24 -8.70 32.32
N LEU A 200 -5.57 -7.70 31.74
CA LEU A 200 -5.00 -6.54 32.41
C LEU A 200 -5.72 -5.24 32.01
N LEU A 201 -6.20 -5.16 30.77
CA LEU A 201 -6.98 -4.04 30.24
C LEU A 201 -8.08 -4.55 29.31
N ASP A 202 -9.25 -3.94 29.42
CA ASP A 202 -10.37 -4.02 28.48
C ASP A 202 -10.86 -2.58 28.26
N ALA A 203 -10.84 -2.13 27.00
CA ALA A 203 -11.15 -0.76 26.62
C ALA A 203 -12.14 -0.70 25.46
N LYS A 204 -13.10 0.23 25.58
CA LYS A 204 -14.14 0.51 24.59
C LYS A 204 -14.51 1.98 24.67
N GLY A 205 -14.71 2.62 23.53
CA GLY A 205 -15.08 4.04 23.45
C GLY A 205 -14.70 4.67 22.12
N ASN A 206 -14.86 5.99 22.03
CA ASN A 206 -14.54 6.76 20.84
C ASN A 206 -13.39 7.71 21.15
N VAL A 207 -12.42 7.82 20.24
CA VAL A 207 -11.38 8.84 20.24
C VAL A 207 -11.70 9.83 19.12
N GLU A 208 -11.81 11.12 19.47
CA GLU A 208 -12.05 12.21 18.53
C GLU A 208 -10.80 13.06 18.35
N LYS A 209 -10.71 13.77 17.21
CA LYS A 209 -9.63 14.70 16.87
C LYS A 209 -8.26 14.02 16.85
N LEU A 210 -8.22 12.85 16.20
CA LEU A 210 -6.95 12.19 15.86
C LEU A 210 -6.02 13.18 15.15
N SER A 211 -4.73 13.09 15.48
CA SER A 211 -3.71 14.00 14.98
C SER A 211 -2.57 13.17 14.42
N ALA A 212 -2.04 13.58 13.25
CA ALA A 212 -0.82 13.01 12.68
C ALA A 212 0.41 13.22 13.60
N ASN A 213 0.31 14.11 14.59
CA ASN A 213 1.27 14.29 15.67
C ASN A 213 0.58 13.90 16.99
N PRO A 214 0.64 12.63 17.44
CA PRO A 214 0.16 12.25 18.76
C PRO A 214 1.04 12.92 19.83
N VAL A 215 0.41 13.39 20.91
CA VAL A 215 1.10 13.94 22.08
C VAL A 215 0.92 12.95 23.22
N PHE A 216 2.04 12.40 23.69
CA PHE A 216 2.14 11.49 24.83
C PHE A 216 2.82 12.21 26.01
#